data_AF-A0A6P4ZH95-F1
#
_entry.id   AF-A0A6P4ZH95-F1
#
_cell.length_a   1.000
_cell.length_b   1.000
_cell.length_c   1.000
_cell.angle_alpha   90.00
_cell.angle_beta   90.00
_cell.angle_gamma   90.00
#
_symmetry.space_group_name_H-M   'P 1'
#
loop_
_entity.id
_entity.type
_entity.pdbx_description
1 polymer ?
#
loop_
_entity_poly.entity_id
_entity_poly.type
_entity_poly.pdbx_seq_one_letter_code
_entity_poly.pdbx_strand_id
1 'polypeptide(L)'
;MTDGSGMVDLHRLGRKDGPAFRDILSPSEFSDFYSYNPCYPFSLGSCRDAAACVSTQTHGVHMENSLGSQDRAAFVNIGSNLYIAYGTDRNDSKGLLSLVQLVCDRHQESFEAQGPNPQITGQYLFTLRSPCACPGMCETPVTAPPPHTTAPLTPVTVPPPTPNTTRPAQADCVQYSNCACMFQNRSYIDLTNLEQTSGEPLFKDHHLSPPRHEDGFYYSFNPCVPFTEGKCEDVAVCRRSSLNGSEVSLGKQDSSTFATANDNGPVSIVYASEDRTSIVSLRCTEGKRNRLIVLGADPNVPNTYEFILESPQCCLHKGGTTAVRGSLMWTICALTLLLVNRWR
;
A
#
# COMPACT_ATOMS: atom_id res chain seq x y z
N MET A 1 -11.64 -0.21 -13.14
CA MET A 1 -10.65 0.78 -13.66
C MET A 1 -10.27 0.33 -15.06
N THR A 2 -10.19 1.19 -16.08
CA THR A 2 -10.28 0.74 -17.49
C THR A 2 -9.01 0.16 -18.13
N ASP A 3 -7.90 0.06 -17.40
CA ASP A 3 -6.83 -0.94 -17.60
C ASP A 3 -5.82 -0.96 -16.43
N GLY A 4 -5.75 0.10 -15.61
CA GLY A 4 -5.08 0.11 -14.29
C GLY A 4 -3.56 -0.05 -14.34
N SER A 5 -2.94 0.02 -15.53
CA SER A 5 -1.50 -0.12 -15.70
C SER A 5 -0.83 1.25 -15.68
N GLY A 6 0.18 1.44 -14.82
CA GLY A 6 0.93 2.70 -14.74
C GLY A 6 1.35 3.04 -13.30
N MET A 7 2.26 4.00 -13.17
CA MET A 7 2.64 4.57 -11.89
C MET A 7 1.72 5.76 -11.59
N VAL A 8 1.23 5.85 -10.36
CA VAL A 8 0.70 7.12 -9.84
C VAL A 8 1.90 7.99 -9.50
N ASP A 9 2.02 9.11 -10.18
CA ASP A 9 3.08 10.08 -9.99
C ASP A 9 2.44 11.45 -9.73
N LEU A 10 2.66 12.01 -8.54
CA LEU A 10 2.11 13.30 -8.14
C LEU A 10 3.11 14.45 -8.34
N HIS A 11 4.31 14.18 -8.89
CA HIS A 11 5.41 15.14 -8.90
C HIS A 11 5.10 16.42 -9.68
N ARG A 12 4.24 16.34 -10.72
CA ARG A 12 3.80 17.52 -11.48
C ARG A 12 2.80 18.41 -10.74
N LEU A 13 2.08 17.84 -9.79
CA LEU A 13 1.15 18.61 -8.95
C LEU A 13 1.89 19.44 -7.92
N GLY A 14 3.07 18.98 -7.51
CA GLY A 14 3.89 19.64 -6.51
C GLY A 14 4.54 20.92 -7.03
N ARG A 15 4.62 21.94 -6.17
CA ARG A 15 5.34 23.19 -6.44
C ARG A 15 6.60 23.28 -5.58
N LYS A 16 7.70 23.76 -6.15
CA LYS A 16 8.96 23.95 -5.40
C LYS A 16 8.98 25.23 -4.56
N ASP A 17 8.15 26.21 -4.92
CA ASP A 17 8.18 27.56 -4.35
C ASP A 17 6.99 27.84 -3.40
N GLY A 18 6.48 26.81 -2.73
CA GLY A 18 5.34 26.91 -1.80
C GLY A 18 4.28 25.85 -2.04
N PRO A 19 3.13 25.93 -1.34
CA PRO A 19 2.08 24.94 -1.48
C PRO A 19 1.42 24.98 -2.87
N ALA A 20 1.12 23.79 -3.40
CA ALA A 20 0.34 23.62 -4.63
C ALA A 20 -1.11 24.05 -4.43
N PHE A 21 -1.70 23.67 -3.29
CA PHE A 21 -3.04 24.03 -2.87
C PHE A 21 -2.92 24.87 -1.61
N ARG A 22 -3.35 26.13 -1.65
CA ARG A 22 -3.13 27.10 -0.58
C ARG A 22 -4.46 27.65 -0.07
N ASP A 23 -4.54 27.82 1.25
CA ASP A 23 -5.65 28.47 1.95
C ASP A 23 -7.03 27.88 1.59
N ILE A 24 -7.09 26.55 1.52
CA ILE A 24 -8.30 25.77 1.21
C ILE A 24 -9.15 25.67 2.47
N LEU A 25 -10.39 26.12 2.40
CA LEU A 25 -11.34 26.06 3.51
C LEU A 25 -11.90 24.65 3.71
N SER A 26 -12.06 24.24 4.97
CA SER A 26 -12.86 23.06 5.30
C SER A 26 -14.35 23.40 5.37
N PRO A 27 -15.24 22.58 4.77
CA PRO A 27 -16.69 22.73 4.96
C PRO A 27 -17.15 22.52 6.40
N SER A 28 -16.40 21.75 7.19
CA SER A 28 -16.73 21.42 8.58
C SER A 28 -16.25 22.47 9.57
N GLU A 29 -15.24 23.25 9.21
CA GLU A 29 -14.58 24.23 10.08
C GLU A 29 -14.36 25.55 9.33
N PHE A 30 -15.32 26.47 9.45
CA PHE A 30 -15.36 27.72 8.70
C PHE A 30 -14.23 28.72 9.03
N SER A 31 -13.38 28.43 10.03
CA SER A 31 -12.27 29.29 10.46
C SER A 31 -10.88 28.78 10.06
N ASP A 32 -10.81 27.58 9.48
CA ASP A 32 -9.55 26.85 9.33
C ASP A 32 -9.17 26.72 7.85
N PHE A 33 -7.94 27.11 7.56
CA PHE A 33 -7.36 27.11 6.22
C PHE A 33 -6.29 26.04 6.12
N TYR A 34 -6.35 25.22 5.08
CA TYR A 34 -5.40 24.15 4.84
C TYR A 34 -4.55 24.44 3.60
N SER A 35 -3.26 24.19 3.71
CA SER A 35 -2.32 24.24 2.61
C SER A 35 -1.65 22.88 2.43
N TYR A 36 -1.52 22.42 1.20
CA TYR A 36 -0.97 21.11 0.84
C TYR A 36 -0.05 21.21 -0.37
N ASN A 37 1.01 20.41 -0.35
CA ASN A 37 1.92 20.27 -1.47
C ASN A 37 2.35 18.81 -1.62
N PRO A 38 1.99 18.11 -2.70
CA PRO A 38 2.55 16.79 -2.96
C PRO A 38 4.02 16.89 -3.35
N CYS A 39 4.83 15.91 -2.93
CA CYS A 39 6.21 15.66 -3.40
C CYS A 39 7.29 16.73 -3.11
N TYR A 40 6.94 17.93 -2.66
CA TYR A 40 7.91 18.96 -2.27
C TYR A 40 7.55 19.55 -0.90
N PRO A 41 8.54 19.71 0.00
CA PRO A 41 8.31 20.38 1.27
C PRO A 41 8.08 21.88 1.04
N PHE A 42 7.29 22.52 1.89
CA PHE A 42 7.13 23.97 1.90
C PHE A 42 7.16 24.52 3.32
N SER A 43 7.40 25.83 3.44
CA SER A 43 7.30 26.57 4.69
C SER A 43 6.26 27.68 4.56
N LEU A 44 5.37 27.79 5.54
CA LEU A 44 4.29 28.79 5.59
C LEU A 44 3.99 29.13 7.04
N GLY A 45 4.09 30.41 7.43
CA GLY A 45 3.87 30.82 8.83
C GLY A 45 4.83 30.12 9.79
N SER A 46 4.31 29.37 10.76
CA SER A 46 5.09 28.50 11.66
C SER A 46 5.44 27.12 11.07
N CYS A 47 4.75 26.66 10.02
CA CYS A 47 5.00 25.36 9.39
C CYS A 47 6.37 25.36 8.69
N ARG A 48 7.19 24.34 8.94
CA ARG A 48 8.53 24.15 8.35
C ARG A 48 8.59 22.78 7.69
N ASP A 49 9.17 22.75 6.50
CA ASP A 49 9.37 21.54 5.67
C ASP A 49 8.12 20.63 5.59
N ALA A 50 6.96 21.26 5.57
CA ALA A 50 5.68 20.58 5.67
C ALA A 50 5.23 20.05 4.30
N ALA A 51 4.51 18.94 4.32
CA ALA A 51 3.70 18.45 3.20
C ALA A 51 2.27 19.00 3.29
N ALA A 52 1.76 19.19 4.52
CA ALA A 52 0.46 19.81 4.80
C ALA A 52 0.56 20.72 6.02
N CYS A 53 -0.20 21.81 6.03
CA CYS A 53 -0.22 22.81 7.10
C CYS A 53 -1.66 23.31 7.30
N VAL A 54 -2.08 23.44 8.56
CA VAL A 54 -3.35 24.11 8.91
C VAL A 54 -3.04 25.48 9.52
N SER A 55 -3.86 26.48 9.20
CA SER A 55 -3.90 27.79 9.82
C SER A 55 -5.28 27.99 10.46
N THR A 56 -5.33 27.92 11.78
CA THR A 56 -6.55 28.16 12.57
C THR A 56 -6.57 29.63 12.99
N GLN A 57 -7.72 30.30 12.82
CA GLN A 57 -7.91 31.67 13.33
C GLN A 57 -8.70 31.64 14.65
N THR A 58 -8.04 31.96 15.75
CA THR A 58 -8.68 32.04 17.08
C THR A 58 -8.54 33.45 17.62
N HIS A 59 -9.67 34.16 17.83
CA HIS A 59 -9.70 35.53 18.34
C HIS A 59 -8.79 36.54 17.58
N GLY A 60 -8.68 36.39 16.26
CA GLY A 60 -7.83 37.24 15.42
C GLY A 60 -6.35 36.88 15.43
N VAL A 61 -5.96 35.83 16.16
CA VAL A 61 -4.60 35.26 16.10
C VAL A 61 -4.61 34.09 15.12
N HIS A 62 -3.70 34.11 14.15
CA HIS A 62 -3.43 32.98 13.28
C HIS A 62 -2.44 32.03 13.96
N MET A 63 -2.82 30.76 14.10
CA MET A 63 -1.94 29.72 14.59
C MET A 63 -1.78 28.69 13.48
N GLU A 64 -0.56 28.54 12.97
CA GLU A 64 -0.27 27.47 12.03
C GLU A 64 0.29 26.23 12.73
N ASN A 65 -0.08 25.04 12.24
CA ASN A 65 0.46 23.77 12.70
C ASN A 65 0.78 22.87 11.50
N SER A 66 1.97 22.27 11.49
CA SER A 66 2.33 21.26 10.49
C SER A 66 1.49 20.01 10.69
N LEU A 67 0.95 19.46 9.61
CA LEU A 67 0.14 18.24 9.62
C LEU A 67 0.88 17.02 9.04
N GLY A 68 2.17 17.18 8.75
CA GLY A 68 3.06 16.12 8.29
C GLY A 68 4.11 16.62 7.31
N SER A 69 5.11 15.79 7.06
CA SER A 69 6.29 16.13 6.25
C SER A 69 6.56 15.09 5.15
N GLN A 70 7.30 15.50 4.12
CA GLN A 70 7.57 14.66 2.94
C GLN A 70 8.47 13.45 3.25
N ASP A 71 9.37 13.56 4.22
CA ASP A 71 10.25 12.47 4.67
C ASP A 71 9.48 11.32 5.35
N ARG A 72 8.20 11.57 5.71
CA ARG A 72 7.28 10.59 6.29
C ARG A 72 6.11 10.26 5.36
N ALA A 73 6.24 10.57 4.08
CA ALA A 73 5.24 10.23 3.07
C ALA A 73 5.18 8.72 2.85
N ALA A 74 3.97 8.16 2.82
CA ALA A 74 3.75 6.76 2.47
C ALA A 74 2.45 6.58 1.68
N PHE A 75 2.49 5.84 0.58
CA PHE A 75 1.28 5.38 -0.08
C PHE A 75 0.64 4.25 0.73
N VAL A 76 -0.64 4.38 1.02
CA VAL A 76 -1.41 3.39 1.78
C VAL A 76 -2.73 3.11 1.06
N ASN A 77 -3.14 1.85 1.06
CA ASN A 77 -4.48 1.46 0.60
C ASN A 77 -5.34 1.21 1.83
N ILE A 78 -6.55 1.78 1.84
CA ILE A 78 -7.55 1.56 2.90
C ILE A 78 -8.84 1.17 2.17
N GLY A 79 -9.25 -0.09 2.30
CA GLY A 79 -10.25 -0.69 1.42
C GLY A 79 -9.84 -0.58 -0.06
N SER A 80 -10.76 -0.12 -0.91
CA SER A 80 -10.53 0.08 -2.36
C SER A 80 -9.91 1.44 -2.71
N ASN A 81 -9.62 2.28 -1.72
CA ASN A 81 -9.16 3.65 -1.93
C ASN A 81 -7.64 3.75 -1.72
N LEU A 82 -6.98 4.46 -2.64
CA LEU A 82 -5.56 4.80 -2.53
C LEU A 82 -5.41 6.13 -1.78
N TYR A 83 -4.45 6.18 -0.86
CA TYR A 83 -4.09 7.38 -0.13
C TYR A 83 -2.59 7.61 -0.18
N ILE A 84 -2.20 8.86 0.04
CA ILE A 84 -0.86 9.21 0.50
C ILE A 84 -0.97 9.80 1.92
N ALA A 85 -0.19 9.24 2.84
CA ALA A 85 -0.18 9.59 4.24
C ALA A 85 1.07 10.40 4.58
N TYR A 86 0.95 11.46 5.39
CA TYR A 86 2.06 12.25 5.89
C TYR A 86 1.97 12.36 7.42
N GLY A 87 3.00 11.93 8.13
CA GLY A 87 3.07 12.03 9.59
C GLY A 87 3.97 13.17 10.07
N THR A 88 3.75 13.63 11.31
CA THR A 88 4.69 14.50 12.05
C THR A 88 5.66 13.67 12.89
N ASP A 89 6.69 14.30 13.48
CA ASP A 89 7.66 13.62 14.34
C ASP A 89 7.02 12.99 15.59
N ARG A 90 7.48 11.80 15.98
CA ARG A 90 6.96 11.07 17.16
C ARG A 90 7.24 11.79 18.50
N ASN A 91 8.22 12.69 18.50
CA ASN A 91 8.56 13.49 19.66
C ASN A 91 7.63 14.69 19.83
N ASP A 92 6.86 15.02 18.79
CA ASP A 92 5.81 16.01 18.89
C ASP A 92 4.58 15.33 19.53
N SER A 93 4.15 15.84 20.67
CA SER A 93 3.16 15.20 21.56
C SER A 93 1.80 14.92 20.91
N LYS A 94 1.58 15.43 19.70
CA LYS A 94 0.31 15.37 18.97
C LYS A 94 0.23 14.26 17.92
N GLY A 95 1.37 13.73 17.45
CA GLY A 95 1.38 12.61 16.49
C GLY A 95 0.46 12.78 15.29
N LEU A 96 0.43 13.99 14.70
CA LEU A 96 -0.52 14.35 13.65
C LEU A 96 -0.27 13.57 12.34
N LEU A 97 -1.36 13.20 11.67
CA LEU A 97 -1.37 12.42 10.44
C LEU A 97 -2.32 13.04 9.41
N SER A 98 -1.80 13.44 8.26
CA SER A 98 -2.60 13.79 7.08
C SER A 98 -2.84 12.57 6.20
N LEU A 99 -4.09 12.27 5.87
CA LEU A 99 -4.45 11.30 4.83
C LEU A 99 -5.06 12.02 3.64
N VAL A 100 -4.40 11.91 2.49
CA VAL A 100 -4.89 12.47 1.22
C VAL A 100 -5.39 11.33 0.36
N GLN A 101 -6.71 11.22 0.20
CA GLN A 101 -7.32 10.26 -0.73
C GLN A 101 -7.00 10.67 -2.17
N LEU A 102 -6.46 9.73 -2.94
CA LEU A 102 -6.14 9.93 -4.35
C LEU A 102 -7.31 9.40 -5.19
N VAL A 103 -8.03 10.31 -5.82
CA VAL A 103 -9.16 9.99 -6.68
C VAL A 103 -8.77 10.25 -8.13
N CYS A 104 -8.75 9.18 -8.93
CA CYS A 104 -8.50 9.29 -10.36
C CYS A 104 -9.64 10.05 -11.05
N ASP A 105 -9.35 11.27 -11.48
CA ASP A 105 -10.23 12.09 -12.31
C ASP A 105 -9.48 12.53 -13.54
N ARG A 106 -9.92 12.09 -14.72
CA ARG A 106 -9.19 12.34 -15.98
C ARG A 106 -9.34 13.77 -16.51
N HIS A 107 -10.27 14.54 -15.95
CA HIS A 107 -10.69 15.81 -16.54
C HIS A 107 -10.55 16.97 -15.57
N GLN A 108 -10.43 16.70 -14.28
CA GLN A 108 -10.40 17.74 -13.27
C GLN A 108 -9.25 17.52 -12.28
N GLU A 109 -8.61 18.65 -11.95
CA GLU A 109 -7.72 18.75 -10.81
C GLU A 109 -8.43 19.57 -9.72
N SER A 110 -8.63 18.98 -8.55
CA SER A 110 -9.16 19.66 -7.38
C SER A 110 -8.62 19.07 -6.09
N PHE A 111 -8.54 19.92 -5.07
CA PHE A 111 -8.18 19.52 -3.72
C PHE A 111 -9.24 20.03 -2.75
N GLU A 112 -9.74 19.11 -1.92
CA GLU A 112 -10.74 19.37 -0.90
C GLU A 112 -10.14 19.04 0.46
N ALA A 113 -10.26 19.96 1.41
CA ALA A 113 -9.93 19.71 2.80
C ALA A 113 -11.21 19.40 3.56
N GLN A 114 -11.30 18.21 4.14
CA GLN A 114 -12.40 17.89 5.06
C GLN A 114 -12.09 18.29 6.50
N GLY A 115 -10.81 18.52 6.82
CA GLY A 115 -10.35 18.95 8.14
C GLY A 115 -10.05 17.76 9.06
N PRO A 116 -10.15 17.94 10.39
CA PRO A 116 -9.90 16.89 11.37
C PRO A 116 -10.87 15.72 11.17
N ASN A 117 -10.39 14.50 11.33
CA ASN A 117 -11.24 13.32 11.34
C ASN A 117 -12.05 13.33 12.65
N PRO A 118 -13.40 13.37 12.60
CA PRO A 118 -14.23 13.39 13.82
C PRO A 118 -14.11 12.11 14.65
N GLN A 119 -13.62 11.02 14.06
CA GLN A 119 -13.48 9.72 14.71
C GLN A 119 -12.08 9.46 15.27
N ILE A 120 -11.06 10.20 14.80
CA ILE A 120 -9.65 9.91 15.09
C ILE A 120 -8.92 11.21 15.39
N THR A 121 -8.58 11.39 16.67
CA THR A 121 -7.86 12.59 17.12
C THR A 121 -6.49 12.67 16.46
N GLY A 122 -6.13 13.84 15.95
CA GLY A 122 -4.84 14.10 15.30
C GLY A 122 -4.75 13.64 13.85
N GLN A 123 -5.81 13.04 13.29
CA GLN A 123 -5.88 12.72 11.88
C GLN A 123 -6.61 13.82 11.11
N TYR A 124 -6.13 14.14 9.91
CA TYR A 124 -6.73 15.10 8.99
C TYR A 124 -7.01 14.42 7.65
N LEU A 125 -8.17 14.70 7.07
CA LEU A 125 -8.63 14.10 5.84
C LEU A 125 -8.64 15.13 4.72
N PHE A 126 -8.12 14.71 3.57
CA PHE A 126 -8.12 15.47 2.33
C PHE A 126 -8.51 14.56 1.16
N THR A 127 -9.05 15.15 0.10
CA THR A 127 -9.26 14.48 -1.18
C THR A 127 -8.56 15.25 -2.29
N LEU A 128 -7.72 14.54 -3.06
CA LEU A 128 -7.09 15.04 -4.26
C LEU A 128 -7.67 14.31 -5.47
N ARG A 129 -8.45 15.03 -6.29
CA ARG A 129 -8.90 14.59 -7.61
C ARG A 129 -7.92 15.11 -8.64
N SER A 130 -7.35 14.23 -9.45
CA SER A 130 -6.38 14.66 -10.47
C SER A 130 -6.16 13.60 -11.53
N PRO A 131 -5.81 13.99 -12.78
CA PRO A 131 -5.29 13.05 -13.76
C PRO A 131 -4.03 12.34 -13.25
N CYS A 132 -3.22 13.01 -12.43
CA CYS A 132 -2.00 12.43 -11.85
C CYS A 132 -2.29 11.36 -10.78
N ALA A 133 -3.50 11.33 -10.21
CA ALA A 133 -3.95 10.24 -9.35
C ALA A 133 -4.39 9.00 -10.16
N CYS A 134 -4.53 9.12 -11.48
CA CYS A 134 -4.72 7.98 -12.37
C CYS A 134 -3.35 7.39 -12.77
N PRO A 135 -3.18 6.06 -12.70
CA PRO A 135 -1.97 5.39 -13.17
C PRO A 135 -1.56 5.82 -14.60
N GLY A 136 -0.32 6.29 -14.77
CA GLY A 136 0.27 6.62 -16.08
C GLY A 136 -0.25 7.91 -16.75
N MET A 137 -1.16 8.64 -16.12
CA MET A 137 -1.84 9.78 -16.75
C MET A 137 -1.26 11.15 -16.38
N CYS A 138 -0.28 11.20 -15.46
CA CYS A 138 0.34 12.47 -15.10
C CYS A 138 1.21 13.05 -16.23
N GLU A 139 1.72 12.22 -17.14
CA GLU A 139 2.69 12.64 -18.14
C GLU A 139 2.10 13.37 -19.36
N THR A 140 0.81 13.20 -19.64
CA THR A 140 0.18 13.90 -20.76
C THR A 140 0.00 15.38 -20.40
N PRO A 141 0.67 16.34 -21.08
CA PRO A 141 0.25 17.73 -20.97
C PRO A 141 -1.23 17.79 -21.34
N VAL A 142 -2.05 18.40 -20.49
CA VAL A 142 -3.43 18.74 -20.83
C VAL A 142 -3.33 19.75 -21.96
N THR A 143 -3.28 19.27 -23.20
CA THR A 143 -3.41 20.11 -24.38
C THR A 143 -4.78 20.75 -24.23
N ALA A 144 -4.79 22.03 -23.87
CA ALA A 144 -6.03 22.79 -23.73
C ALA A 144 -6.89 22.52 -24.97
N PRO A 145 -8.18 22.18 -24.81
CA PRO A 145 -9.04 21.99 -25.96
C PRO A 145 -8.97 23.28 -26.79
N PRO A 146 -8.66 23.20 -28.10
CA PRO A 146 -8.58 24.38 -28.95
C PRO A 146 -9.91 25.14 -28.87
N PRO A 147 -9.90 26.48 -28.84
CA PRO A 147 -11.13 27.26 -28.80
C PRO A 147 -12.02 26.83 -29.96
N HIS A 148 -13.19 26.29 -29.64
CA HIS A 148 -14.17 25.83 -30.63
C HIS A 148 -14.53 26.99 -31.56
N THR A 149 -13.90 27.02 -32.73
CA THR A 149 -14.41 27.72 -33.89
C THR A 149 -15.18 26.70 -34.69
N THR A 150 -16.50 26.83 -34.66
CA THR A 150 -17.45 26.00 -35.40
C THR A 150 -17.16 26.12 -36.90
N ALA A 151 -16.58 25.08 -37.50
CA ALA A 151 -16.46 24.95 -38.94
C ALA A 151 -17.10 23.63 -39.42
N PRO A 152 -17.74 23.60 -40.59
CA PRO A 152 -18.56 22.47 -41.03
C PRO A 152 -17.71 21.26 -41.41
N LEU A 153 -18.18 20.08 -41.00
CA LEU A 153 -17.53 18.78 -41.24
C LEU A 153 -17.52 18.42 -42.73
N THR A 154 -16.33 18.24 -43.29
CA THR A 154 -16.12 17.39 -44.47
C THR A 154 -15.86 15.94 -44.05
N PRO A 155 -16.33 14.93 -44.81
CA PRO A 155 -16.13 13.53 -44.46
C PRO A 155 -14.68 13.12 -44.72
N VAL A 156 -13.98 12.66 -43.68
CA VAL A 156 -12.64 12.06 -43.79
C VAL A 156 -12.78 10.54 -43.79
N THR A 157 -12.28 9.91 -44.85
CA THR A 157 -12.19 8.46 -45.00
C THR A 157 -11.12 7.90 -44.07
N VAL A 158 -11.51 6.98 -43.19
CA VAL A 158 -10.67 6.35 -42.15
C VAL A 158 -9.73 5.32 -42.78
N PRO A 159 -8.40 5.38 -42.55
CA PRO A 159 -7.47 4.32 -42.93
C PRO A 159 -7.58 3.11 -41.98
N PRO A 160 -7.31 1.88 -42.46
CA PRO A 160 -7.44 0.67 -41.67
C PRO A 160 -6.41 0.60 -40.51
N PRO A 161 -6.77 -0.01 -39.38
CA PRO A 161 -5.95 -0.07 -38.19
C PRO A 161 -4.74 -1.00 -38.39
N THR A 162 -3.57 -0.51 -37.97
CA THR A 162 -2.36 -1.31 -37.80
C THR A 162 -2.49 -2.20 -36.55
N PRO A 163 -1.93 -3.42 -36.55
CA PRO A 163 -2.06 -4.35 -35.42
C PRO A 163 -1.19 -3.89 -34.25
N ASN A 164 -1.83 -3.45 -33.18
CA ASN A 164 -1.17 -3.12 -31.92
C ASN A 164 -0.50 -4.35 -31.32
N THR A 165 0.79 -4.21 -31.02
CA THR A 165 1.57 -5.18 -30.26
C THR A 165 1.09 -5.18 -28.81
N THR A 166 0.20 -6.11 -28.46
CA THR A 166 -0.33 -6.34 -27.12
C THR A 166 0.81 -6.78 -26.19
N ARG A 167 1.20 -5.92 -25.24
CA ARG A 167 2.06 -6.31 -24.11
C ARG A 167 1.28 -7.32 -23.25
N PRO A 168 1.85 -8.48 -22.88
CA PRO A 168 1.10 -9.48 -22.12
C PRO A 168 0.71 -8.91 -20.75
N ALA A 169 -0.56 -9.06 -20.40
CA ALA A 169 -1.11 -8.76 -19.07
C ALA A 169 -0.23 -9.44 -18.02
N GLN A 170 0.22 -8.68 -17.02
CA GLN A 170 1.03 -9.25 -15.95
C GLN A 170 0.06 -10.00 -15.04
N ALA A 171 -0.04 -11.31 -15.28
CA ALA A 171 -1.07 -12.14 -14.72
C ALA A 171 -0.99 -12.29 -13.19
N ASP A 172 -2.13 -12.67 -12.65
CA ASP A 172 -2.38 -13.04 -11.25
C ASP A 172 -1.23 -13.86 -10.65
N CYS A 173 -0.95 -13.59 -9.37
CA CYS A 173 0.02 -14.40 -8.64
C CYS A 173 -0.57 -15.79 -8.38
N VAL A 174 -0.12 -16.79 -9.14
CA VAL A 174 -0.63 -18.16 -9.00
C VAL A 174 0.01 -18.78 -7.77
N GLN A 175 -0.82 -19.06 -6.78
CA GLN A 175 -0.41 -19.74 -5.56
C GLN A 175 0.12 -21.14 -5.89
N TYR A 176 1.29 -21.47 -5.36
CA TYR A 176 1.88 -22.82 -5.48
C TYR A 176 2.18 -23.46 -4.11
N SER A 177 2.13 -22.68 -3.04
CA SER A 177 2.09 -23.15 -1.65
C SER A 177 1.23 -22.20 -0.80
N ASN A 178 0.93 -22.56 0.45
CA ASN A 178 0.22 -21.66 1.37
C ASN A 178 1.02 -20.39 1.72
N CYS A 179 2.31 -20.34 1.36
CA CYS A 179 3.24 -19.26 1.68
C CYS A 179 3.76 -18.50 0.48
N ALA A 180 3.52 -19.00 -0.72
CA ALA A 180 4.20 -18.52 -1.89
C ALA A 180 3.34 -18.58 -3.13
N CYS A 181 3.55 -17.57 -3.98
CA CYS A 181 2.86 -17.44 -5.25
C CYS A 181 3.85 -17.00 -6.32
N MET A 182 3.60 -17.42 -7.56
CA MET A 182 4.47 -17.17 -8.71
C MET A 182 3.68 -16.49 -9.81
N PHE A 183 4.25 -15.44 -10.38
CA PHE A 183 3.70 -14.71 -11.52
C PHE A 183 4.11 -15.37 -12.84
N GLN A 184 3.40 -15.08 -13.93
CA GLN A 184 3.71 -15.60 -15.26
C GLN A 184 5.14 -15.30 -15.74
N ASN A 185 5.70 -14.16 -15.33
CA ASN A 185 7.08 -13.77 -15.66
C ASN A 185 8.14 -14.54 -14.82
N ARG A 186 7.74 -15.56 -14.05
CA ARG A 186 8.55 -16.35 -13.11
C ARG A 186 9.15 -15.55 -11.95
N SER A 187 8.71 -14.32 -11.72
CA SER A 187 8.91 -13.68 -10.43
C SER A 187 7.97 -14.29 -9.39
N TYR A 188 8.32 -14.19 -8.12
CA TYR A 188 7.57 -14.83 -7.05
C TYR A 188 7.67 -14.04 -5.75
N ILE A 189 6.71 -14.27 -4.87
CA ILE A 189 6.74 -13.88 -3.46
C ILE A 189 6.77 -15.17 -2.66
N ASP A 190 7.69 -15.27 -1.70
CA ASP A 190 7.86 -16.46 -0.87
C ASP A 190 8.02 -16.05 0.59
N LEU A 191 6.97 -16.32 1.37
CA LEU A 191 6.91 -16.00 2.78
C LEU A 191 7.41 -17.15 3.67
N THR A 192 7.97 -18.23 3.14
CA THR A 192 8.43 -19.39 3.93
C THR A 192 9.46 -19.00 5.01
N ASN A 193 10.26 -17.95 4.79
CA ASN A 193 11.16 -17.43 5.84
C ASN A 193 10.45 -16.74 7.01
N LEU A 194 9.12 -16.58 6.95
CA LEU A 194 8.25 -16.10 8.01
C LEU A 194 7.50 -17.25 8.69
N GLU A 195 7.81 -18.50 8.37
CA GLU A 195 7.21 -19.66 9.03
C GLU A 195 7.59 -19.72 10.52
N GLN A 196 6.58 -19.71 11.39
CA GLN A 196 6.72 -20.04 12.81
C GLN A 196 6.05 -21.40 13.05
N THR A 197 6.85 -22.44 13.27
CA THR A 197 6.40 -23.85 13.37
C THR A 197 6.20 -24.33 14.81
N SER A 198 6.38 -23.47 15.81
CA SER A 198 6.20 -23.83 17.22
C SER A 198 4.75 -24.10 17.63
N GLY A 199 3.77 -23.87 16.73
CA GLY A 199 2.34 -23.91 17.03
C GLY A 199 1.81 -22.61 17.63
N GLU A 200 2.68 -21.62 17.85
CA GLU A 200 2.34 -20.27 18.30
C GLU A 200 2.30 -19.29 17.12
N PRO A 201 1.51 -18.21 17.19
CA PRO A 201 1.48 -17.20 16.14
C PRO A 201 2.81 -16.43 16.07
N LEU A 202 3.26 -16.11 14.84
CA LEU A 202 4.45 -15.26 14.63
C LEU A 202 4.24 -13.85 15.20
N PHE A 203 3.04 -13.31 15.01
CA PHE A 203 2.61 -12.02 15.56
C PHE A 203 1.52 -12.29 16.58
N LYS A 204 1.84 -12.18 17.88
CA LYS A 204 0.92 -12.52 18.97
C LYS A 204 0.35 -11.27 19.61
N ASP A 205 -0.95 -11.27 19.88
CA ASP A 205 -1.63 -10.25 20.68
C ASP A 205 -1.39 -8.79 20.24
N HIS A 206 -1.40 -8.52 18.94
CA HIS A 206 -1.27 -7.16 18.42
C HIS A 206 -2.57 -6.37 18.61
N HIS A 207 -2.45 -5.13 19.08
CA HIS A 207 -3.54 -4.15 19.05
C HIS A 207 -3.70 -3.53 17.65
N LEU A 208 -4.81 -2.82 17.46
CA LEU A 208 -4.96 -1.90 16.34
C LEU A 208 -3.76 -0.97 16.24
N SER A 209 -3.22 -0.88 15.04
CA SER A 209 -2.12 0.03 14.77
C SER A 209 -2.65 1.45 14.61
N PRO A 210 -1.90 2.46 15.12
CA PRO A 210 -2.23 3.85 14.86
C PRO A 210 -2.44 4.10 13.36
N PRO A 211 -3.44 4.91 12.99
CA PRO A 211 -4.11 5.87 13.87
C PRO A 211 -5.41 5.35 14.51
N ARG A 212 -5.76 4.06 14.36
CA ARG A 212 -7.02 3.54 14.93
C ARG A 212 -6.95 3.48 16.46
N HIS A 213 -8.05 3.85 17.11
CA HIS A 213 -8.22 3.70 18.55
C HIS A 213 -8.40 2.22 18.91
N GLU A 214 -7.97 1.81 20.10
CA GLU A 214 -8.16 0.45 20.58
C GLU A 214 -9.65 0.07 20.52
N ASP A 215 -9.94 -1.04 19.86
CA ASP A 215 -11.29 -1.60 19.74
C ASP A 215 -11.59 -2.62 20.85
N GLY A 216 -10.67 -2.77 21.79
CA GLY A 216 -10.74 -3.76 22.85
C GLY A 216 -10.46 -5.18 22.36
N PHE A 217 -9.77 -5.37 21.24
CA PHE A 217 -9.34 -6.67 20.76
C PHE A 217 -7.83 -6.78 20.58
N TYR A 218 -7.36 -8.03 20.71
CA TYR A 218 -6.01 -8.47 20.36
C TYR A 218 -6.08 -9.37 19.13
N TYR A 219 -5.07 -9.29 18.29
CA TYR A 219 -5.01 -10.01 17.02
C TYR A 219 -3.71 -10.82 16.93
N SER A 220 -3.85 -12.10 16.63
CA SER A 220 -2.74 -13.01 16.41
C SER A 220 -2.73 -13.49 14.96
N PHE A 221 -1.55 -13.57 14.34
CA PHE A 221 -1.38 -13.94 12.94
C PHE A 221 -0.12 -14.80 12.70
N ASN A 222 -0.27 -15.81 11.85
CA ASN A 222 0.83 -16.59 11.29
C ASN A 222 0.56 -16.80 9.79
N PRO A 223 1.43 -16.29 8.87
CA PRO A 223 1.12 -16.30 7.43
C PRO A 223 1.09 -17.69 6.80
N CYS A 224 1.83 -18.64 7.38
CA CYS A 224 2.30 -19.82 6.65
C CYS A 224 1.94 -21.17 7.26
N VAL A 225 1.90 -21.21 8.59
CA VAL A 225 1.67 -22.43 9.36
C VAL A 225 0.47 -22.17 10.27
N PRO A 226 -0.48 -23.09 10.37
CA PRO A 226 -1.59 -22.91 11.31
C PRO A 226 -1.06 -22.83 12.74
N PHE A 227 -1.74 -22.06 13.58
CA PHE A 227 -1.49 -22.03 15.01
C PHE A 227 -2.79 -22.27 15.78
N THR A 228 -2.64 -22.65 17.05
CA THR A 228 -3.77 -22.82 17.95
C THR A 228 -3.62 -21.93 19.17
N GLU A 229 -4.62 -21.08 19.43
CA GLU A 229 -4.67 -20.18 20.57
C GLU A 229 -6.07 -20.21 21.19
N GLY A 230 -6.19 -20.94 22.31
CA GLY A 230 -7.45 -21.19 23.00
C GLY A 230 -8.52 -21.80 22.10
N LYS A 231 -9.58 -21.06 21.75
CA LYS A 231 -10.67 -21.53 20.85
C LYS A 231 -10.38 -21.36 19.36
N CYS A 232 -9.31 -20.66 19.00
CA CYS A 232 -8.86 -20.57 17.62
C CYS A 232 -7.99 -21.79 17.31
N GLU A 233 -8.57 -22.83 16.72
CA GLU A 233 -7.85 -24.07 16.36
C GLU A 233 -7.49 -24.09 14.87
N ASP A 234 -6.23 -24.43 14.58
CA ASP A 234 -5.67 -24.54 13.23
C ASP A 234 -5.91 -23.31 12.33
N VAL A 235 -5.77 -22.12 12.92
CA VAL A 235 -6.08 -20.85 12.25
C VAL A 235 -4.83 -20.16 11.69
N ALA A 236 -5.04 -19.28 10.71
CA ALA A 236 -4.05 -18.30 10.27
C ALA A 236 -4.18 -16.99 11.04
N VAL A 237 -5.40 -16.62 11.43
CA VAL A 237 -5.72 -15.36 12.12
C VAL A 237 -6.70 -15.63 13.27
N CYS A 238 -6.38 -15.13 14.46
CA CYS A 238 -7.24 -15.18 15.63
C CYS A 238 -7.49 -13.78 16.19
N ARG A 239 -8.69 -13.53 16.69
CA ARG A 239 -9.02 -12.32 17.45
C ARG A 239 -9.49 -12.69 18.85
N ARG A 240 -8.88 -12.07 19.87
CA ARG A 240 -9.25 -12.24 21.28
C ARG A 240 -9.78 -10.94 21.87
N SER A 241 -10.93 -11.01 22.54
CA SER A 241 -11.52 -9.88 23.27
C SER A 241 -10.71 -9.58 24.54
N SER A 242 -10.34 -8.30 24.72
CA SER A 242 -9.64 -7.84 25.92
C SER A 242 -10.53 -7.85 27.17
N LEU A 243 -11.85 -7.79 27.01
CA LEU A 243 -12.80 -7.69 28.14
C LEU A 243 -13.09 -9.04 28.81
N ASN A 244 -13.28 -10.08 28.00
CA ASN A 244 -13.74 -11.39 28.48
C ASN A 244 -12.87 -12.55 27.98
N GLY A 245 -11.79 -12.27 27.25
CA GLY A 245 -10.90 -13.30 26.70
C GLY A 245 -11.53 -14.15 25.60
N SER A 246 -12.72 -13.82 25.09
CA SER A 246 -13.35 -14.65 24.06
C SER A 246 -12.55 -14.57 22.76
N GLU A 247 -12.20 -15.73 22.22
CA GLU A 247 -11.46 -15.86 20.97
C GLU A 247 -12.38 -16.24 19.82
N VAL A 248 -12.08 -15.71 18.63
CA VAL A 248 -12.78 -16.05 17.40
C VAL A 248 -11.80 -16.16 16.24
N SER A 249 -11.93 -17.25 15.47
CA SER A 249 -11.19 -17.43 14.22
C SER A 249 -11.61 -16.39 13.18
N LEU A 250 -10.62 -15.72 12.58
CA LEU A 250 -10.83 -14.79 11.47
C LEU A 250 -10.36 -15.35 10.12
N GLY A 251 -9.86 -16.58 10.09
CA GLY A 251 -9.41 -17.24 8.87
C GLY A 251 -8.58 -18.49 9.16
N LYS A 252 -8.83 -19.58 8.42
CA LYS A 252 -8.06 -20.83 8.53
C LYS A 252 -6.89 -20.86 7.57
N GLN A 253 -5.81 -21.55 7.93
CA GLN A 253 -4.62 -21.63 7.06
C GLN A 253 -4.89 -22.38 5.75
N ASP A 254 -5.73 -23.41 5.79
CA ASP A 254 -6.11 -24.23 4.62
C ASP A 254 -6.98 -23.47 3.61
N SER A 255 -7.56 -22.34 4.01
CA SER A 255 -8.35 -21.44 3.15
C SER A 255 -7.53 -20.36 2.44
N SER A 256 -6.22 -20.32 2.67
CA SER A 256 -5.36 -19.25 2.16
C SER A 256 -5.40 -19.15 0.63
N THR A 257 -5.67 -17.95 0.12
CA THR A 257 -5.63 -17.64 -1.30
C THR A 257 -4.84 -16.37 -1.56
N PHE A 258 -3.92 -16.41 -2.54
CA PHE A 258 -3.26 -15.18 -3.00
C PHE A 258 -4.17 -14.43 -3.97
N ALA A 259 -4.30 -13.13 -3.76
CA ALA A 259 -5.09 -12.23 -4.59
C ALA A 259 -4.26 -11.01 -5.00
N THR A 260 -4.43 -10.59 -6.25
CA THR A 260 -3.89 -9.35 -6.80
C THR A 260 -5.05 -8.41 -7.07
N ALA A 261 -5.02 -7.21 -6.49
CA ALA A 261 -6.11 -6.25 -6.69
C ALA A 261 -6.27 -5.83 -8.18
N ASN A 262 -5.16 -5.82 -8.93
CA ASN A 262 -5.04 -5.61 -10.38
C ASN A 262 -3.68 -6.18 -10.86
N ASP A 263 -3.37 -6.18 -12.17
CA ASP A 263 -2.08 -6.62 -12.78
C ASP A 263 -0.81 -6.05 -12.11
N ASN A 264 -0.92 -4.90 -11.43
CA ASN A 264 0.15 -4.24 -10.66
C ASN A 264 -0.25 -3.87 -9.23
N GLY A 265 -1.39 -4.38 -8.75
CA GLY A 265 -1.88 -4.09 -7.40
C GLY A 265 -1.02 -4.74 -6.32
N PRO A 266 -1.14 -4.29 -5.05
CA PRO A 266 -0.51 -4.99 -3.95
C PRO A 266 -1.01 -6.44 -3.91
N VAL A 267 -0.09 -7.37 -3.71
CA VAL A 267 -0.44 -8.76 -3.47
C VAL A 267 -1.00 -8.86 -2.06
N SER A 268 -2.09 -9.60 -1.90
CA SER A 268 -2.67 -9.90 -0.60
C SER A 268 -2.85 -11.40 -0.43
N ILE A 269 -2.91 -11.84 0.82
CA ILE A 269 -3.34 -13.19 1.17
C ILE A 269 -4.69 -13.06 1.85
N VAL A 270 -5.66 -13.84 1.37
CA VAL A 270 -7.01 -13.89 1.90
C VAL A 270 -7.18 -15.20 2.65
N TYR A 271 -7.67 -15.13 3.88
CA TYR A 271 -8.02 -16.28 4.70
C TYR A 271 -9.50 -16.20 5.05
N ALA A 272 -10.23 -17.30 4.89
CA ALA A 272 -11.64 -17.41 5.19
C ALA A 272 -11.89 -18.30 6.43
N SER A 273 -12.91 -17.95 7.21
CA SER A 273 -13.54 -18.83 8.19
C SER A 273 -15.03 -18.98 7.86
N GLU A 274 -15.85 -19.50 8.78
CA GLU A 274 -17.27 -19.80 8.51
C GLU A 274 -18.06 -18.58 8.01
N ASP A 275 -17.87 -17.42 8.65
CA ASP A 275 -18.62 -16.19 8.37
C ASP A 275 -17.72 -14.95 8.20
N ARG A 276 -16.39 -15.10 8.23
CA ARG A 276 -15.43 -13.99 8.23
C ARG A 276 -14.32 -14.18 7.21
N THR A 277 -13.74 -13.07 6.83
CA THR A 277 -12.59 -13.02 5.93
C THR A 277 -11.52 -12.10 6.51
N SER A 278 -10.26 -12.54 6.46
CA SER A 278 -9.10 -11.71 6.74
C SER A 278 -8.33 -11.45 5.46
N ILE A 279 -8.02 -10.19 5.20
CA ILE A 279 -7.22 -9.74 4.05
C ILE A 279 -5.90 -9.20 4.59
N VAL A 280 -4.80 -9.83 4.22
CA VAL A 280 -3.44 -9.43 4.60
C VAL A 280 -2.72 -8.88 3.39
N SER A 281 -2.63 -7.56 3.27
CA SER A 281 -1.87 -6.90 2.20
C SER A 281 -0.37 -7.00 2.45
N LEU A 282 0.37 -7.45 1.45
CA LEU A 282 1.81 -7.63 1.51
C LEU A 282 2.49 -6.33 1.08
N ARG A 283 3.37 -5.80 1.94
CA ARG A 283 4.16 -4.59 1.66
C ARG A 283 5.66 -4.91 1.74
N CYS A 284 6.32 -4.83 0.59
CA CYS A 284 7.77 -4.92 0.50
C CYS A 284 8.44 -3.80 1.31
N THR A 285 9.43 -4.15 2.12
CA THR A 285 10.27 -3.19 2.84
C THR A 285 11.74 -3.57 2.71
N GLU A 286 12.63 -2.58 2.60
CA GLU A 286 14.08 -2.80 2.48
C GLU A 286 14.76 -3.15 3.84
N GLY A 287 14.01 -3.06 4.95
CA GLY A 287 14.53 -3.25 6.30
C GLY A 287 14.47 -4.70 6.80
N LYS A 288 15.34 -5.10 7.71
CA LYS A 288 15.42 -6.49 8.23
C LYS A 288 14.28 -6.91 9.18
N ARG A 289 13.26 -6.09 9.39
CA ARG A 289 12.22 -6.34 10.40
C ARG A 289 10.89 -6.64 9.76
N ASN A 290 10.25 -7.70 10.25
CA ASN A 290 8.87 -8.01 9.91
C ASN A 290 7.96 -7.23 10.86
N ARG A 291 6.87 -6.69 10.34
CA ARG A 291 5.90 -5.94 11.13
C ARG A 291 4.49 -6.23 10.62
N LEU A 292 3.60 -6.54 11.55
CA LEU A 292 2.17 -6.58 11.31
C LEU A 292 1.55 -5.24 11.72
N ILE A 293 0.79 -4.64 10.81
CA ILE A 293 -0.07 -3.49 11.07
C ILE A 293 -1.50 -4.01 11.05
N VAL A 294 -2.19 -3.88 12.18
CA VAL A 294 -3.57 -4.35 12.32
C VAL A 294 -4.52 -3.19 12.09
N LEU A 295 -5.34 -3.28 11.04
CA LEU A 295 -6.37 -2.29 10.75
C LEU A 295 -7.72 -2.70 11.39
N GLY A 296 -7.92 -3.99 11.69
CA GLY A 296 -9.13 -4.48 12.33
C GLY A 296 -10.29 -4.65 11.36
N ALA A 297 -11.52 -4.52 11.84
CA ALA A 297 -12.71 -4.68 10.99
C ALA A 297 -12.80 -3.58 9.92
N ASP A 298 -13.18 -3.96 8.69
CA ASP A 298 -13.57 -3.04 7.64
C ASP A 298 -14.98 -2.50 7.94
N PRO A 299 -15.17 -1.18 8.12
CA PRO A 299 -16.48 -0.61 8.39
C PRO A 299 -17.46 -0.73 7.22
N ASN A 300 -16.98 -0.98 6.00
CA ASN A 300 -17.81 -1.02 4.79
C ASN A 300 -18.14 -2.45 4.33
N VAL A 301 -17.37 -3.44 4.78
CA VAL A 301 -17.55 -4.84 4.40
C VAL A 301 -17.74 -5.67 5.67
N PRO A 302 -18.98 -6.11 5.96
CA PRO A 302 -19.26 -6.84 7.19
C PRO A 302 -18.42 -8.11 7.26
N ASN A 303 -17.95 -8.42 8.48
CA ASN A 303 -17.12 -9.58 8.79
C ASN A 303 -15.78 -9.67 8.05
N THR A 304 -15.32 -8.58 7.42
CA THR A 304 -13.99 -8.49 6.83
C THR A 304 -13.02 -7.80 7.78
N TYR A 305 -11.81 -8.33 7.90
CA TYR A 305 -10.74 -7.79 8.73
C TYR A 305 -9.50 -7.54 7.87
N GLU A 306 -8.86 -6.39 8.07
CA GLU A 306 -7.73 -5.94 7.26
C GLU A 306 -6.44 -5.87 8.07
N PHE A 307 -5.35 -6.31 7.43
CA PHE A 307 -3.99 -6.31 7.97
C PHE A 307 -3.00 -5.89 6.88
N ILE A 308 -1.87 -5.33 7.28
CA ILE A 308 -0.72 -5.11 6.40
C ILE A 308 0.49 -5.83 6.99
N LEU A 309 1.11 -6.70 6.20
CA LEU A 309 2.37 -7.35 6.53
C LEU A 309 3.51 -6.61 5.83
N GLU A 310 4.35 -5.95 6.61
CA GLU A 310 5.59 -5.32 6.15
C GLU A 310 6.76 -6.29 6.34
N SER A 311 7.40 -6.70 5.25
CA SER A 311 8.55 -7.61 5.30
C SER A 311 9.40 -7.54 4.03
N PRO A 312 10.72 -7.80 4.09
CA PRO A 312 11.54 -8.08 2.91
C PRO A 312 11.00 -9.26 2.09
N GLN A 313 10.31 -10.20 2.73
CA GLN A 313 9.84 -11.41 2.04
C GLN A 313 8.58 -11.16 1.24
N CYS A 314 7.91 -10.03 1.49
CA CYS A 314 6.84 -9.50 0.65
C CYS A 314 7.36 -8.86 -0.64
N CYS A 315 8.68 -8.76 -0.83
CA CYS A 315 9.27 -8.20 -2.04
C CYS A 315 9.23 -9.21 -3.19
N LEU A 316 9.05 -8.69 -4.40
CA LEU A 316 9.04 -9.50 -5.60
C LEU A 316 10.44 -10.00 -5.92
N HIS A 317 10.67 -11.30 -5.81
CA HIS A 317 11.91 -11.93 -6.22
C HIS A 317 11.86 -12.23 -7.71
N LYS A 318 12.86 -11.75 -8.46
CA LYS A 318 13.04 -12.21 -9.84
C LYS A 318 13.53 -13.65 -9.76
N GLY A 319 12.79 -14.57 -10.37
CA GLY A 319 13.25 -15.95 -10.57
C GLY A 319 14.62 -15.88 -11.22
N GLY A 320 15.66 -16.09 -10.41
CA GLY A 320 17.01 -16.18 -10.93
C GLY A 320 16.96 -17.31 -11.94
N THR A 321 17.24 -17.00 -13.21
CA THR A 321 17.99 -17.96 -13.98
C THR A 321 19.29 -18.08 -13.20
N THR A 322 19.32 -19.01 -12.25
CA THR A 322 20.56 -19.59 -11.77
C THR A 322 21.20 -20.08 -13.05
N ALA A 323 22.02 -19.23 -13.64
CA ALA A 323 23.05 -19.64 -14.54
C ALA A 323 23.79 -20.66 -13.72
N VAL A 324 23.48 -21.94 -13.98
CA VAL A 324 24.25 -23.06 -13.49
C VAL A 324 25.62 -22.80 -14.09
N ARG A 325 26.45 -22.04 -13.36
CA ARG A 325 27.87 -21.98 -13.59
C ARG A 325 28.31 -23.40 -13.30
N GLY A 326 28.35 -24.19 -14.37
CA GLY A 326 29.00 -25.49 -14.41
C GLY A 326 30.46 -25.27 -14.02
N SER A 327 30.71 -25.24 -12.73
CA SER A 327 32.00 -24.95 -12.14
C SER A 327 32.09 -25.74 -10.85
N LEU A 328 32.02 -27.07 -10.96
CA LEU A 328 32.82 -28.00 -10.16
C LEU A 328 32.68 -29.48 -10.61
N MET A 329 32.41 -29.75 -11.89
CA MET A 329 32.45 -31.11 -12.46
C MET A 329 33.61 -31.27 -13.46
N TRP A 330 34.72 -30.55 -13.24
CA TRP A 330 35.98 -30.76 -13.97
C TRP A 330 37.17 -31.10 -13.06
N THR A 331 36.99 -31.10 -11.73
CA THR A 331 38.09 -31.42 -10.80
C THR A 331 38.12 -32.90 -10.38
N ILE A 332 37.07 -33.68 -10.64
CA ILE A 332 37.06 -35.12 -10.33
C ILE A 332 37.61 -35.98 -11.49
N CYS A 333 37.58 -35.51 -12.75
CA CYS A 333 38.25 -36.20 -13.86
C CYS A 333 39.78 -36.00 -13.91
N ALA A 334 40.33 -34.97 -13.25
CA ALA A 334 41.78 -34.79 -13.17
C ALA A 334 42.42 -35.61 -12.03
N LEU A 335 41.67 -35.95 -10.97
CA LEU A 335 42.20 -36.74 -9.85
C LEU A 335 42.23 -38.25 -10.11
N THR A 336 41.37 -38.77 -11.01
CA THR A 336 41.42 -40.18 -11.43
C THR A 336 42.53 -40.46 -12.45
N LEU A 337 42.98 -39.47 -13.23
CA LEU A 337 44.10 -39.61 -14.15
C LEU A 337 45.49 -39.52 -13.48
N LEU A 338 45.60 -38.92 -12.30
CA LEU A 338 46.86 -38.88 -11.53
C LEU A 338 47.08 -40.12 -10.65
N LEU A 339 46.05 -40.92 -10.37
CA LEU A 339 46.19 -42.16 -9.60
C LEU A 339 46.54 -43.39 -10.45
N VAL A 340 46.33 -43.36 -11.77
CA VAL A 340 46.69 -44.48 -12.67
C VAL A 340 48.18 -44.45 -13.07
N ASN A 341 48.84 -43.28 -13.04
CA ASN A 341 50.26 -43.17 -13.40
C ASN A 341 51.26 -43.44 -12.26
N ARG A 342 50.79 -43.91 -11.10
CA ARG A 342 51.67 -44.29 -9.97
C ARG A 342 51.88 -45.80 -9.80
N TRP A 343 51.38 -46.60 -10.75
CA TRP A 343 51.56 -48.04 -10.82
C TRP A 343 52.05 -48.45 -12.21
N ARG A 344 53.26 -48.03 -12.59
CA ARG A 344 54.08 -48.69 -13.61
C ARG A 344 55.56 -48.47 -13.32
#